data_AF-A0A0B1SZV5-F1
#
_entry.id   AF-A0A0B1SZV5-F1
#
_cell.length_a   1.000
_cell.length_b   1.000
_cell.length_c   1.000
_cell.angle_alpha   90.00
_cell.angle_beta   90.00
_cell.angle_gamma   90.00
#
_symmetry.space_group_name_H-M   'P 1'
#
loop_
_entity.id
_entity.type
_entity.pdbx_description
1 polymer ?
#
loop_
_entity_poly.entity_id
_entity_poly.type
_entity_poly.pdbx_seq_one_letter_code
_entity_poly.pdbx_strand_id
1 'polypeptide(L)'
;MSLPSHSLGPSLAGLFQDVACLREAQTTVQMLLNQSDYPKVIECIETSEEVLNSELSGVQCFRHLGSQLAEMYGVIGRMMLDDFATLIQKEFGTKPEDGVLMTYDGELSCVIMGLIQVRRFGFMSMIRTEILEALKGILRYEVKLHIVQSGLDLTDFDPTLNQLGEPVRRLKFDDWLKTVDDVTKEFFNFCKRVEALQEVVCECTERVRNHSNAAKRKNSQFANEDLLQVPAPLDLSSSDQDISFGGPSTPELLSSSDPAALLAVEIRSVPQLLKSASILAEFAHHCAQTRLCRLLVARSKCGL
;
A
#
# COMPACT_ATOMS: atom_id res chain seq x y z
N MET A 1 63.60 -34.43 -2.83
CA MET A 1 63.18 -33.43 -3.84
C MET A 1 61.94 -33.98 -4.53
N SER A 2 60.99 -33.10 -4.84
CA SER A 2 59.66 -33.32 -5.47
C SER A 2 58.49 -33.09 -4.50
N LEU A 3 58.07 -31.83 -4.41
CA LEU A 3 56.75 -31.41 -3.94
C LEU A 3 55.82 -31.30 -5.17
N PRO A 4 54.57 -31.79 -5.11
CA PRO A 4 53.64 -31.74 -6.23
C PRO A 4 52.96 -30.37 -6.32
N SER A 5 52.95 -29.81 -7.53
CA SER A 5 52.18 -28.65 -7.95
C SER A 5 50.69 -28.98 -8.05
N HIS A 6 49.90 -28.62 -7.04
CA HIS A 6 48.43 -28.67 -7.07
C HIS A 6 47.82 -27.26 -7.11
N SER A 7 47.35 -26.88 -8.31
CA SER A 7 46.05 -26.24 -8.59
C SER A 7 45.50 -25.17 -7.62
N LEU A 8 46.13 -23.99 -7.57
CA LEU A 8 45.59 -22.80 -6.87
C LEU A 8 45.01 -21.73 -7.84
N GLY A 9 44.56 -22.15 -9.03
CA GLY A 9 44.10 -21.25 -10.11
C GLY A 9 42.58 -21.00 -10.21
N PRO A 10 41.68 -21.97 -9.95
CA PRO A 10 40.24 -21.78 -10.20
C PRO A 10 39.47 -21.01 -9.12
N SER A 11 39.97 -20.97 -7.88
CA SER A 11 39.22 -20.43 -6.72
C SER A 11 39.22 -18.90 -6.64
N LEU A 12 40.28 -18.25 -7.12
CA LEU A 12 40.48 -16.81 -6.99
C LEU A 12 39.77 -16.04 -8.11
N ALA A 13 39.75 -16.60 -9.32
CA ALA A 13 38.97 -16.08 -10.44
C ALA A 13 37.47 -16.17 -10.17
N GLY A 14 37.00 -17.29 -9.59
CA GLY A 14 35.60 -17.43 -9.15
C GLY A 14 35.22 -16.38 -8.11
N LEU A 15 36.04 -16.20 -7.06
CA LEU A 15 35.80 -15.18 -6.03
C LEU A 15 35.77 -13.75 -6.59
N PHE A 16 36.67 -13.41 -7.53
CA PHE A 16 36.65 -12.09 -8.19
C PHE A 16 35.45 -11.92 -9.11
N GLN A 17 35.00 -12.99 -9.77
CA GLN A 17 33.77 -12.98 -10.58
C GLN A 17 32.52 -12.83 -9.69
N ASP A 18 32.48 -13.48 -8.53
CA ASP A 18 31.40 -13.37 -7.54
C ASP A 18 31.32 -11.94 -6.98
N VAL A 19 32.46 -11.37 -6.59
CA VAL A 19 32.54 -9.98 -6.11
C VAL A 19 32.19 -8.99 -7.22
N ALA A 20 32.56 -9.26 -8.47
CA ALA A 20 32.20 -8.42 -9.62
C ALA A 20 30.70 -8.47 -9.92
N CYS A 21 30.10 -9.66 -9.98
CA CYS A 21 28.66 -9.86 -10.18
C CYS A 21 27.85 -9.24 -9.03
N LEU A 22 28.31 -9.41 -7.78
CA LEU A 22 27.69 -8.79 -6.62
C LEU A 22 27.82 -7.27 -6.61
N ARG A 23 29.00 -6.74 -6.97
CA ARG A 23 29.24 -5.30 -7.07
C ARG A 23 28.44 -4.69 -8.21
N GLU A 24 28.28 -5.40 -9.31
CA GLU A 24 27.49 -4.99 -10.47
C GLU A 24 25.99 -5.05 -10.16
N ALA A 25 25.51 -6.10 -9.47
CA ALA A 25 24.14 -6.18 -8.94
C ALA A 25 23.86 -5.09 -7.89
N GLN A 26 24.77 -4.87 -6.93
CA GLN A 26 24.65 -3.77 -5.95
C GLN A 26 24.68 -2.41 -6.64
N THR A 27 25.57 -2.18 -7.61
CA THR A 27 25.64 -0.90 -8.35
C THR A 27 24.39 -0.68 -9.21
N THR A 28 23.87 -1.73 -9.84
CA THR A 28 22.65 -1.68 -10.65
C THR A 28 21.41 -1.47 -9.80
N VAL A 29 21.33 -2.14 -8.65
CA VAL A 29 20.27 -1.92 -7.65
C VAL A 29 20.37 -0.51 -7.07
N GLN A 30 21.57 -0.01 -6.75
CA GLN A 30 21.77 1.37 -6.28
C GLN A 30 21.35 2.40 -7.34
N MET A 31 21.66 2.13 -8.62
CA MET A 31 21.29 2.98 -9.75
C MET A 31 19.76 2.97 -9.98
N LEU A 32 19.12 1.80 -9.92
CA LEU A 32 17.68 1.67 -10.11
C LEU A 32 16.87 2.18 -8.91
N LEU A 33 17.40 2.04 -7.68
CA LEU A 33 16.87 2.69 -6.48
C LEU A 33 16.96 4.21 -6.59
N ASN A 34 18.05 4.74 -7.15
CA ASN A 34 18.19 6.17 -7.45
C ASN A 34 17.20 6.67 -8.53
N GLN A 35 16.61 5.76 -9.32
CA GLN A 35 15.57 6.07 -10.31
C GLN A 35 14.15 5.75 -9.81
N SER A 36 13.99 5.24 -8.59
CA SER A 36 12.72 4.85 -7.97
C SER A 36 11.88 3.85 -8.80
N ASP A 37 12.50 3.08 -9.70
CA ASP A 37 11.85 2.05 -10.51
C ASP A 37 11.87 0.69 -9.80
N TYR A 38 11.23 0.64 -8.63
CA TYR A 38 11.23 -0.54 -7.77
C TYR A 38 10.70 -1.82 -8.44
N PRO A 39 9.66 -1.79 -9.30
CA PRO A 39 9.20 -2.99 -9.99
C PRO A 39 10.30 -3.66 -10.84
N LYS A 40 11.11 -2.87 -11.56
CA LYS A 40 12.24 -3.43 -12.34
C LYS A 40 13.36 -3.95 -11.47
N VAL A 41 13.63 -3.29 -10.33
CA VAL A 41 14.60 -3.80 -9.34
C VAL A 41 14.20 -5.18 -8.85
N ILE A 42 12.92 -5.36 -8.51
CA ILE A 42 12.39 -6.61 -7.97
C ILE A 42 12.47 -7.71 -9.03
N GLU A 43 12.05 -7.44 -10.26
CA GLU A 43 12.15 -8.40 -11.38
C GLU A 43 13.59 -8.86 -11.63
N CYS A 44 14.55 -7.92 -11.56
CA CYS A 44 15.98 -8.23 -11.71
C CYS A 44 16.48 -9.18 -10.61
N ILE A 45 16.07 -8.96 -9.36
CA ILE A 45 16.44 -9.81 -8.23
C ILE A 45 15.80 -11.19 -8.36
N GLU A 46 14.51 -11.26 -8.71
CA GLU A 46 13.78 -12.53 -8.88
C GLU A 46 14.39 -13.37 -10.02
N THR A 47 14.74 -12.73 -11.14
CA THR A 47 15.42 -13.40 -12.27
C THR A 47 16.81 -13.91 -11.85
N SER A 48 17.54 -13.13 -11.05
CA SER A 48 18.86 -13.51 -10.53
C SER A 48 18.77 -14.72 -9.58
N GLU A 49 17.74 -14.80 -8.75
CA GLU A 49 17.46 -15.97 -7.92
C GLU A 49 17.08 -17.19 -8.76
N GLU A 50 16.28 -17.02 -9.82
CA GLU A 50 15.90 -18.13 -10.71
C GLU A 50 17.12 -18.75 -11.41
N VAL A 51 17.99 -17.92 -11.99
CA VAL A 51 19.24 -18.37 -12.63
C VAL A 51 20.18 -19.04 -11.62
N LEU A 52 20.29 -18.47 -10.41
CA LEU A 52 21.10 -19.06 -9.33
C LEU A 52 20.61 -20.47 -8.94
N ASN A 53 19.29 -20.64 -8.83
CA ASN A 53 18.66 -21.88 -8.39
C ASN A 53 18.56 -22.94 -9.50
N SER A 54 18.53 -22.54 -10.76
CA SER A 54 18.44 -23.44 -11.92
C SER A 54 19.83 -23.78 -12.47
N GLU A 55 20.51 -22.80 -13.06
CA GLU A 55 21.73 -22.96 -13.85
C GLU A 55 23.00 -23.11 -13.00
N LEU A 56 23.00 -22.51 -11.80
CA LEU A 56 24.19 -22.44 -10.94
C LEU A 56 24.06 -23.33 -9.68
N SER A 57 23.08 -24.24 -9.66
CA SER A 57 22.84 -25.14 -8.54
C SER A 57 24.06 -26.05 -8.30
N GLY A 58 24.65 -25.95 -7.10
CA GLY A 58 25.80 -26.77 -6.69
C GLY A 58 27.18 -26.12 -6.88
N VAL A 59 27.26 -24.91 -7.44
CA VAL A 59 28.53 -24.16 -7.51
C VAL A 59 28.82 -23.51 -6.15
N GLN A 60 29.86 -24.00 -5.46
CA GLN A 60 30.20 -23.53 -4.10
C GLN A 60 30.47 -22.02 -4.00
N CYS A 61 30.96 -21.40 -5.07
CA CYS A 61 31.23 -19.96 -5.16
C CYS A 61 29.95 -19.12 -4.91
N PHE A 62 28.78 -19.59 -5.34
CA PHE A 62 27.53 -18.84 -5.21
C PHE A 62 26.70 -19.21 -3.97
N ARG A 63 27.20 -20.07 -3.08
CA ARG A 63 26.49 -20.51 -1.86
C ARG A 63 25.96 -19.36 -1.00
N HIS A 64 26.65 -18.22 -0.99
CA HIS A 64 26.29 -17.05 -0.20
C HIS A 64 25.45 -16.03 -0.96
N LEU A 65 25.38 -16.12 -2.29
CA LEU A 65 24.69 -15.17 -3.13
C LEU A 65 23.17 -15.19 -2.87
N GLY A 66 22.57 -16.37 -2.69
CA GLY A 66 21.14 -16.48 -2.36
C GLY A 66 20.78 -15.77 -1.05
N SER A 67 21.59 -15.93 0.01
CA SER A 67 21.37 -15.20 1.27
C SER A 67 21.54 -13.68 1.12
N GLN A 68 22.45 -13.23 0.24
CA GLN A 68 22.69 -11.80 -0.02
C GLN A 68 21.56 -11.18 -0.84
N LEU A 69 21.03 -11.90 -1.84
CA LEU A 69 19.85 -11.47 -2.61
C LEU A 69 18.62 -11.35 -1.71
N ALA A 70 18.40 -12.32 -0.82
CA ALA A 70 17.31 -12.26 0.16
C ALA A 70 17.44 -11.07 1.13
N GLU A 71 18.66 -10.76 1.60
CA GLU A 71 18.91 -9.58 2.42
C GLU A 71 18.63 -8.28 1.65
N MET A 72 19.10 -8.19 0.42
CA MET A 72 18.89 -7.04 -0.46
C MET A 72 17.39 -6.81 -0.72
N TYR A 73 16.63 -7.87 -1.02
CA TYR A 73 15.17 -7.86 -1.13
C TYR A 73 14.51 -7.31 0.15
N GLY A 74 15.01 -7.74 1.30
CA GLY A 74 14.54 -7.29 2.62
C GLY A 74 14.79 -5.80 2.89
N VAL A 75 15.94 -5.27 2.47
CA VAL A 75 16.33 -3.86 2.58
C VAL A 75 15.51 -2.99 1.64
N ILE A 76 15.39 -3.36 0.36
CA ILE A 76 14.59 -2.63 -0.64
C ILE A 76 13.14 -2.55 -0.19
N GLY A 77 12.59 -3.64 0.35
CA GLY A 77 11.24 -3.63 0.92
C GLY A 77 11.06 -2.68 2.11
N ARG A 78 12.12 -2.33 2.85
CA ARG A 78 12.04 -1.33 3.93
C ARG A 78 12.13 0.09 3.35
N MET A 79 13.09 0.31 2.45
CA MET A 79 13.22 1.58 1.74
C MET A 79 11.93 1.99 1.05
N MET A 80 11.27 1.07 0.34
CA MET A 80 9.98 1.34 -0.30
C MET A 80 8.88 1.77 0.69
N LEU A 81 8.87 1.23 1.92
CA LEU A 81 7.89 1.63 2.93
C LEU A 81 8.17 3.06 3.44
N ASP A 82 9.44 3.40 3.63
CA ASP A 82 9.87 4.74 4.05
C ASP A 82 9.61 5.79 2.95
N ASP A 83 9.89 5.43 1.70
CA ASP A 83 9.61 6.25 0.52
C ASP A 83 8.10 6.44 0.35
N PHE A 84 7.31 5.36 0.51
CA PHE A 84 5.86 5.43 0.52
C PHE A 84 5.34 6.39 1.60
N ALA A 85 5.85 6.28 2.83
CA ALA A 85 5.45 7.13 3.94
C ALA A 85 5.72 8.62 3.63
N THR A 86 6.86 8.92 3.03
CA THR A 86 7.21 10.28 2.62
C THR A 86 6.31 10.79 1.49
N LEU A 87 6.02 9.95 0.49
CA LEU A 87 5.17 10.32 -0.63
C LEU A 87 3.72 10.55 -0.21
N ILE A 88 3.14 9.67 0.62
CA ILE A 88 1.76 9.80 1.07
C ILE A 88 1.56 11.02 1.97
N GLN A 89 2.56 11.33 2.81
CA GLN A 89 2.57 12.56 3.62
C GLN A 89 2.64 13.82 2.77
N LYS A 90 3.48 13.83 1.72
CA LYS A 90 3.56 14.97 0.79
C LYS A 90 2.27 15.13 0.01
N GLU A 91 1.70 14.04 -0.47
CA GLU A 91 0.43 14.03 -1.16
C GLU A 91 -0.64 14.64 -0.24
N PHE A 92 -0.96 14.03 0.89
CA PHE A 92 -2.05 14.53 1.75
C PHE A 92 -1.75 15.83 2.51
N GLY A 93 -0.48 16.17 2.73
CA GLY A 93 -0.04 17.38 3.42
C GLY A 93 -0.05 18.64 2.55
N THR A 94 -0.09 18.52 1.23
CA THR A 94 -0.13 19.65 0.30
C THR A 94 -1.52 19.80 -0.32
N LYS A 95 -1.99 21.05 -0.50
CA LYS A 95 -3.14 21.32 -1.37
C LYS A 95 -2.66 21.12 -2.82
N PRO A 96 -3.33 20.27 -3.60
CA PRO A 96 -2.92 20.05 -4.99
C PRO A 96 -3.16 21.30 -5.83
N GLU A 97 -2.48 21.40 -6.97
CA GLU A 97 -2.73 22.45 -7.95
C GLU A 97 -4.16 22.38 -8.51
N ASP A 98 -4.71 23.51 -8.95
CA ASP A 98 -6.09 23.58 -9.44
C ASP A 98 -6.34 22.58 -10.57
N GLY A 99 -7.29 21.66 -10.32
CA GLY A 99 -7.68 20.62 -11.28
C GLY A 99 -6.86 19.32 -11.22
N VAL A 100 -5.82 19.25 -10.38
CA VAL A 100 -5.04 18.03 -10.14
C VAL A 100 -5.56 17.33 -8.89
N LEU A 101 -5.83 16.02 -8.98
CA LEU A 101 -6.34 15.24 -7.85
C LEU A 101 -5.22 14.53 -7.07
N MET A 102 -4.16 14.14 -7.77
CA MET A 102 -2.97 13.48 -7.23
C MET A 102 -1.72 14.06 -7.89
N THR A 103 -0.78 14.56 -7.08
CA THR A 103 0.46 15.16 -7.60
C THR A 103 1.52 14.10 -7.87
N TYR A 104 1.60 13.08 -7.01
CA TYR A 104 2.64 12.06 -7.03
C TYR A 104 2.14 10.70 -7.54
N ASP A 105 1.14 10.69 -8.42
CA ASP A 105 0.47 9.46 -8.91
C ASP A 105 1.47 8.42 -9.47
N GLY A 106 2.36 8.83 -10.38
CA GLY A 106 3.34 7.92 -10.99
C GLY A 106 4.32 7.32 -9.98
N GLU A 107 4.84 8.15 -9.06
CA GLU A 107 5.79 7.73 -8.02
C GLU A 107 5.13 6.79 -7.00
N LEU A 108 3.92 7.13 -6.56
CA LEU A 108 3.10 6.27 -5.70
C LEU A 108 2.78 4.95 -6.40
N SER A 109 2.42 4.97 -7.68
CA SER A 109 2.13 3.75 -8.44
C SER A 109 3.34 2.80 -8.49
N CYS A 110 4.54 3.33 -8.79
CA CYS A 110 5.77 2.54 -8.79
C CYS A 110 6.06 1.90 -7.44
N VAL A 111 5.98 2.68 -6.35
CA VAL A 111 6.25 2.20 -4.99
C VAL A 111 5.19 1.18 -4.55
N ILE A 112 3.91 1.44 -4.79
CA ILE A 112 2.81 0.53 -4.46
C ILE A 112 2.96 -0.79 -5.20
N MET A 113 3.25 -0.76 -6.51
CA MET A 113 3.48 -1.99 -7.29
C MET A 113 4.62 -2.81 -6.71
N GLY A 114 5.75 -2.17 -6.38
CA GLY A 114 6.88 -2.84 -5.75
C GLY A 114 6.53 -3.47 -4.39
N LEU A 115 5.81 -2.74 -3.54
CA LEU A 115 5.34 -3.24 -2.23
C LEU A 115 4.40 -4.45 -2.36
N ILE A 116 3.54 -4.47 -3.38
CA ILE A 116 2.63 -5.59 -3.66
C ILE A 116 3.42 -6.82 -4.13
N GLN A 117 4.42 -6.64 -5.01
CA GLN A 117 5.27 -7.73 -5.49
C GLN A 117 6.02 -8.40 -4.33
N VAL A 118 6.64 -7.60 -3.44
CA VAL A 118 7.34 -8.11 -2.24
C VAL A 118 6.39 -8.57 -1.11
N ARG A 119 5.07 -8.51 -1.35
CA ARG A 119 4.00 -8.86 -0.41
C ARG A 119 4.06 -8.15 0.94
N ARG A 120 4.54 -6.91 0.94
CA ARG A 120 4.55 -6.05 2.13
C ARG A 120 3.35 -5.11 2.12
N PHE A 121 2.24 -5.58 2.68
CA PHE A 121 0.98 -4.84 2.70
C PHE A 121 0.86 -3.80 3.84
N GLY A 122 1.94 -3.56 4.60
CA GLY A 122 1.96 -2.61 5.72
C GLY A 122 1.60 -1.17 5.33
N PHE A 123 1.79 -0.81 4.05
CA PHE A 123 1.42 0.51 3.53
C PHE A 123 -0.07 0.84 3.65
N MET A 124 -0.95 -0.16 3.68
CA MET A 124 -2.39 0.09 3.89
C MET A 124 -2.69 0.68 5.27
N SER A 125 -1.95 0.27 6.29
CA SER A 125 -2.04 0.86 7.63
C SER A 125 -1.50 2.30 7.63
N MET A 126 -0.47 2.57 6.84
CA MET A 126 0.08 3.91 6.65
C MET A 126 -0.95 4.84 5.97
N ILE A 127 -1.58 4.41 4.88
CA ILE A 127 -2.67 5.15 4.21
C ILE A 127 -3.77 5.49 5.23
N ARG A 128 -4.25 4.49 5.97
CA ARG A 128 -5.31 4.69 6.96
C ARG A 128 -4.93 5.74 8.02
N THR A 129 -3.70 5.65 8.54
CA THR A 129 -3.19 6.58 9.55
C THR A 129 -3.07 8.00 8.98
N GLU A 130 -2.55 8.12 7.76
CA GLU A 130 -2.38 9.42 7.10
C GLU A 130 -3.73 10.07 6.77
N ILE A 131 -4.75 9.31 6.35
CA ILE A 131 -6.13 9.82 6.17
C ILE A 131 -6.65 10.45 7.47
N LEU A 132 -6.44 9.79 8.62
CA LEU A 132 -6.92 10.28 9.91
C LEU A 132 -6.21 11.56 10.36
N GLU A 133 -4.91 11.64 10.14
CA GLU A 133 -4.10 12.81 10.47
C GLU A 133 -4.38 13.98 9.53
N ALA A 134 -4.50 13.75 8.22
CA ALA A 134 -4.84 14.77 7.23
C ALA A 134 -6.21 15.40 7.51
N LEU A 135 -7.27 14.59 7.73
CA LEU A 135 -8.59 15.11 8.11
C LEU A 135 -8.57 15.92 9.41
N LYS A 136 -7.74 15.51 10.39
CA LYS A 136 -7.54 16.27 11.63
C LYS A 136 -6.81 17.60 11.35
N GLY A 137 -5.82 17.57 10.46
CA GLY A 137 -5.07 18.73 10.00
C GLY A 137 -5.95 19.77 9.30
N ILE A 138 -6.74 19.33 8.31
CA ILE A 138 -7.69 20.19 7.56
C ILE A 138 -8.64 20.90 8.51
N LEU A 139 -9.30 20.14 9.41
CA LEU A 139 -10.23 20.71 10.38
C LEU A 139 -9.59 21.79 11.25
N ARG A 140 -8.39 21.52 11.78
CA ARG A 140 -7.67 22.49 12.61
C ARG A 140 -7.24 23.70 11.82
N TYR A 141 -6.77 23.52 10.59
CA TYR A 141 -6.31 24.61 9.74
C TYR A 141 -7.45 25.57 9.42
N GLU A 142 -8.58 25.07 8.93
CA GLU A 142 -9.72 25.90 8.56
C GLU A 142 -10.32 26.63 9.78
N VAL A 143 -10.44 25.94 10.93
CA VAL A 143 -10.90 26.59 12.17
C VAL A 143 -9.93 27.69 12.61
N LYS A 144 -8.61 27.46 12.57
CA LYS A 144 -7.60 28.50 12.88
C LYS A 144 -7.71 29.68 11.92
N LEU A 145 -7.84 29.40 10.63
CA LEU A 145 -7.93 30.41 9.59
C LEU A 145 -9.12 31.35 9.85
N HIS A 146 -10.29 30.80 10.14
CA HIS A 146 -11.51 31.60 10.40
C HIS A 146 -11.47 32.34 11.74
N ILE A 147 -10.83 31.79 12.78
CA ILE A 147 -10.58 32.51 14.05
C ILE A 147 -9.74 33.77 13.81
N VAL A 148 -8.65 33.64 13.05
CA VAL A 148 -7.76 34.76 12.71
C VAL A 148 -8.51 35.78 11.83
N GLN A 149 -9.26 35.32 10.82
CA GLN A 149 -10.06 36.20 9.97
C GLN A 149 -11.16 36.95 10.76
N SER A 150 -11.66 36.34 11.84
CA SER A 150 -12.63 36.96 12.76
C SER A 150 -12.00 37.96 13.73
N GLY A 151 -10.67 38.13 13.71
CA GLY A 151 -9.94 39.06 14.57
C GLY A 151 -9.74 38.60 16.02
N LEU A 152 -9.91 37.31 16.30
CA LEU A 152 -9.64 36.72 17.61
C LEU A 152 -8.15 36.38 17.74
N ASP A 153 -7.58 36.62 18.93
CA ASP A 153 -6.19 36.25 19.19
C ASP A 153 -6.06 34.73 19.37
N LEU A 154 -5.07 34.14 18.69
CA LEU A 154 -4.74 32.73 18.78
C LEU A 154 -4.17 32.35 20.16
N THR A 155 -3.64 33.31 20.92
CA THR A 155 -3.10 33.08 22.28
C THR A 155 -4.17 32.63 23.28
N ASP A 156 -5.44 32.94 23.02
CA ASP A 156 -6.59 32.50 23.83
C ASP A 156 -6.97 31.04 23.61
N PHE A 157 -6.34 30.36 22.63
CA PHE A 157 -6.70 28.99 22.24
C PHE A 157 -5.54 28.01 22.44
N ASP A 158 -5.90 26.76 22.72
CA ASP A 158 -4.95 25.66 22.73
C ASP A 158 -4.26 25.57 21.35
N PRO A 159 -2.93 25.65 21.27
CA PRO A 159 -2.20 25.59 20.00
C PRO A 159 -2.46 24.28 19.23
N THR A 160 -2.83 23.21 19.94
CA THR A 160 -3.16 21.92 19.34
C THR A 160 -4.61 21.83 18.86
N LEU A 161 -5.49 22.76 19.29
CA LEU A 161 -6.94 22.77 19.03
C LEU A 161 -7.58 21.39 19.19
N ASN A 162 -7.14 20.61 20.18
CA ASN A 162 -7.73 19.31 20.45
C ASN A 162 -9.18 19.44 20.95
N GLN A 163 -9.50 20.58 21.56
CA GLN A 163 -10.84 20.94 21.99
C GLN A 163 -11.37 22.10 21.14
N LEU A 164 -12.08 21.77 20.07
CA LEU A 164 -12.66 22.77 19.16
C LEU A 164 -13.81 23.58 19.79
N GLY A 165 -14.29 23.19 20.98
CA GLY A 165 -15.48 23.78 21.61
C GLY A 165 -15.34 25.25 21.98
N GLU A 166 -14.29 25.67 22.69
CA GLU A 166 -14.06 27.10 23.02
C GLU A 166 -13.86 27.98 21.76
N PRO A 167 -12.97 27.63 20.81
CA PRO A 167 -12.76 28.43 19.61
C PRO A 167 -14.00 28.61 18.75
N VAL A 168 -14.73 27.52 18.50
CA VAL A 168 -15.96 27.56 17.70
C VAL A 168 -17.08 28.35 18.40
N ARG A 169 -17.10 28.40 19.74
CA ARG A 169 -18.10 29.17 20.50
C ARG A 169 -17.91 30.68 20.41
N ARG A 170 -16.68 31.16 20.28
CA ARG A 170 -16.38 32.60 20.20
C ARG A 170 -16.62 33.21 18.82
N LEU A 171 -16.75 32.39 17.78
CA LEU A 171 -17.08 32.84 16.43
C LEU A 171 -18.52 33.39 16.36
N LYS A 172 -18.68 34.47 15.59
CA LYS A 172 -20.01 34.99 15.21
C LYS A 172 -20.69 33.98 14.30
N PHE A 173 -22.01 34.08 14.19
CA PHE A 173 -22.81 33.13 13.40
C PHE A 173 -22.39 33.07 11.93
N ASP A 174 -22.14 34.22 11.30
CA ASP A 174 -21.73 34.29 9.89
C ASP A 174 -20.33 33.67 9.67
N ASP A 175 -19.36 34.00 10.52
CA ASP A 175 -18.00 33.44 10.48
C ASP A 175 -18.01 31.93 10.76
N TRP A 176 -18.88 31.48 11.66
CA TRP A 176 -19.10 30.08 11.95
C TRP A 176 -19.68 29.31 10.76
N LEU A 177 -20.74 29.83 10.12
CA LEU A 177 -21.32 29.19 8.94
C LEU A 177 -20.29 29.09 7.82
N LYS A 178 -19.50 30.14 7.61
CA LYS A 178 -18.40 30.12 6.64
C LYS A 178 -17.34 29.08 6.99
N THR A 179 -16.99 28.94 8.27
CA THR A 179 -16.07 27.89 8.74
C THR A 179 -16.59 26.49 8.42
N VAL A 180 -17.88 26.23 8.68
CA VAL A 180 -18.49 24.92 8.40
C VAL A 180 -18.52 24.64 6.89
N ASP A 181 -18.86 25.65 6.08
CA ASP A 181 -18.89 25.55 4.63
C ASP A 181 -17.49 25.24 4.07
N ASP A 182 -16.46 25.97 4.49
CA ASP A 182 -15.09 25.77 4.02
C ASP A 182 -14.51 24.43 4.50
N VAL A 183 -14.75 24.02 5.76
CA VAL A 183 -14.37 22.67 6.25
C VAL A 183 -15.05 21.57 5.43
N THR A 184 -16.34 21.75 5.08
CA THR A 184 -17.10 20.76 4.31
C THR A 184 -16.54 20.63 2.89
N LYS A 185 -16.23 21.76 2.23
CA LYS A 185 -15.60 21.77 0.90
C LYS A 185 -14.24 21.09 0.91
N GLU A 186 -13.39 21.43 1.87
CA GLU A 186 -12.05 20.86 1.98
C GLU A 186 -12.10 19.36 2.30
N PHE A 187 -13.01 18.92 3.17
CA PHE A 187 -13.26 17.50 3.42
C PHE A 187 -13.74 16.77 2.16
N PHE A 188 -14.64 17.35 1.39
CA PHE A 188 -15.13 16.77 0.15
C PHE A 188 -13.99 16.61 -0.87
N ASN A 189 -13.21 17.66 -1.08
CA ASN A 189 -12.04 17.64 -1.96
C ASN A 189 -11.04 16.57 -1.50
N PHE A 190 -10.75 16.49 -0.19
CA PHE A 190 -9.87 15.46 0.35
C PHE A 190 -10.41 14.04 0.13
N CYS A 191 -11.72 13.81 0.30
CA CYS A 191 -12.32 12.50 0.02
C CYS A 191 -12.17 12.10 -1.45
N LYS A 192 -12.28 13.06 -2.39
CA LYS A 192 -11.99 12.80 -3.81
C LYS A 192 -10.55 12.40 -4.08
N ARG A 193 -9.59 12.97 -3.34
CA ARG A 193 -8.19 12.55 -3.42
C ARG A 193 -7.98 11.13 -2.90
N VAL A 194 -8.67 10.75 -1.82
CA VAL A 194 -8.63 9.37 -1.32
C VAL A 194 -9.29 8.39 -2.30
N GLU A 195 -10.37 8.77 -2.98
CA GLU A 195 -10.94 7.97 -4.08
C GLU A 195 -9.92 7.71 -5.18
N ALA A 196 -9.19 8.75 -5.63
CA ALA A 196 -8.14 8.59 -6.63
C ALA A 196 -7.02 7.67 -6.15
N LEU A 197 -6.55 7.83 -4.91
CA LEU A 197 -5.55 6.92 -4.33
C LEU A 197 -6.08 5.48 -4.27
N GLN A 198 -7.35 5.28 -3.92
CA GLN A 198 -7.98 3.95 -3.93
C GLN A 198 -7.94 3.33 -5.34
N GLU A 199 -8.26 4.10 -6.38
CA GLU A 199 -8.18 3.64 -7.77
C GLU A 199 -6.76 3.22 -8.13
N VAL A 200 -5.75 4.02 -7.76
CA VAL A 200 -4.33 3.71 -7.98
C VAL A 200 -3.94 2.40 -7.29
N VAL A 201 -4.32 2.21 -6.02
CA VAL A 201 -4.00 0.98 -5.27
C VAL A 201 -4.67 -0.24 -5.91
N CYS A 202 -5.95 -0.13 -6.28
CA CYS A 202 -6.68 -1.19 -6.96
C CYS A 202 -6.03 -1.54 -8.31
N GLU A 203 -5.72 -0.53 -9.13
CA GLU A 203 -5.10 -0.71 -10.43
C GLU A 203 -3.72 -1.37 -10.32
N CYS A 204 -2.88 -0.90 -9.40
CA CYS A 204 -1.57 -1.49 -9.14
C CYS A 204 -1.70 -2.97 -8.74
N THR A 205 -2.67 -3.28 -7.88
CA THR A 205 -2.93 -4.65 -7.43
C THR A 205 -3.36 -5.55 -8.58
N GLU A 206 -4.22 -5.05 -9.46
CA GLU A 206 -4.68 -5.75 -10.65
C GLU A 206 -3.55 -5.98 -11.67
N ARG A 207 -2.71 -4.96 -11.92
CA ARG A 207 -1.54 -5.08 -12.80
C ARG A 207 -0.58 -6.16 -12.32
N VAL A 208 -0.23 -6.18 -11.03
CA VAL A 208 0.66 -7.22 -10.46
C VAL A 208 0.03 -8.61 -10.52
N ARG A 209 -1.28 -8.71 -10.25
CA ARG A 209 -2.04 -9.97 -10.36
C ARG A 209 -2.00 -10.52 -11.79
N ASN A 210 -2.20 -9.67 -12.78
CA ASN A 210 -2.18 -10.04 -14.20
C ASN A 210 -0.77 -10.45 -14.67
N HIS A 211 0.27 -9.74 -14.21
CA HIS A 211 1.66 -10.10 -14.51
C HIS A 211 2.02 -11.50 -13.98
N SER A 212 1.65 -11.79 -12.73
CA SER A 212 1.86 -13.13 -12.13
C SER A 212 1.13 -14.24 -12.90
N ASN A 213 -0.09 -13.97 -13.37
CA ASN A 213 -0.85 -14.94 -14.16
C ASN A 213 -0.25 -15.15 -15.57
N ALA A 214 0.28 -14.10 -16.19
CA ALA A 214 0.94 -14.19 -17.50
C ALA A 214 2.25 -15.00 -17.41
N ALA A 215 3.06 -14.80 -16.36
CA ALA A 215 4.28 -15.57 -16.11
C ALA A 215 3.97 -17.07 -15.92
N LYS A 216 2.95 -17.40 -15.12
CA LYS A 216 2.50 -18.79 -14.94
C LYS A 216 2.04 -19.45 -16.24
N ARG A 217 1.35 -18.71 -17.12
CA ARG A 217 0.92 -19.21 -18.43
C ARG A 217 2.10 -19.54 -19.34
N LYS A 218 3.12 -18.69 -19.37
CA LYS A 218 4.36 -18.94 -20.13
C LYS A 218 5.05 -20.22 -19.63
N ASN A 219 5.24 -20.37 -18.30
CA ASN A 219 5.84 -21.58 -17.75
C ASN A 219 5.01 -22.85 -18.01
N SER A 220 3.68 -22.75 -18.02
CA SER A 220 2.81 -23.90 -18.36
C SER A 220 2.82 -24.27 -19.84
N GLN A 221 3.11 -23.33 -20.74
CA GLN A 221 3.27 -23.62 -22.18
C GLN A 221 4.59 -24.34 -22.46
N PHE A 222 5.68 -23.96 -21.78
CA PHE A 222 6.95 -24.68 -21.87
C PHE A 222 6.92 -26.07 -21.23
N ALA A 223 6.13 -26.28 -20.17
CA ALA A 223 5.96 -27.60 -19.55
C ALA A 223 5.09 -28.58 -20.37
N ASN A 224 4.27 -28.08 -21.29
CA ASN A 224 3.36 -28.91 -22.09
C ASN A 224 3.97 -29.41 -23.42
N GLU A 225 5.16 -28.95 -23.81
CA GLU A 225 5.86 -29.49 -24.98
C GLU A 225 6.60 -30.81 -24.72
N ASP A 226 6.76 -31.22 -23.44
CA ASP A 226 7.48 -32.45 -23.04
C ASP A 226 6.57 -33.66 -22.76
N LEU A 227 5.25 -33.55 -22.99
CA LEU A 227 4.28 -34.62 -22.71
C LEU A 227 3.31 -34.84 -23.87
N LEU A 228 3.85 -35.31 -25.00
CA LEU A 228 3.06 -35.92 -26.08
C LEU A 228 3.16 -37.45 -26.02
N GLN A 229 2.04 -38.06 -25.62
CA GLN A 229 1.53 -39.44 -25.80
C GLN A 229 1.03 -39.97 -24.45
N VAL A 230 -0.27 -40.15 -24.22
CA VAL A 230 -1.09 -41.32 -24.59
C VAL A 230 -2.60 -40.97 -24.41
N PRO A 231 -3.55 -41.56 -25.17
CA PRO A 231 -4.97 -41.17 -25.14
C PRO A 231 -5.89 -42.05 -24.24
N ALA A 232 -6.87 -41.37 -23.61
CA ALA A 232 -8.24 -41.79 -23.19
C ALA A 232 -8.39 -43.02 -22.23
N PRO A 233 -9.53 -43.26 -21.51
CA PRO A 233 -10.90 -42.82 -21.81
C PRO A 233 -11.83 -42.42 -20.63
N LEU A 234 -13.00 -41.96 -21.08
CA LEU A 234 -14.31 -41.74 -20.46
C LEU A 234 -14.68 -42.66 -19.28
N ASP A 235 -15.41 -42.13 -18.29
CA ASP A 235 -16.66 -42.76 -17.81
C ASP A 235 -17.61 -41.80 -17.08
N LEU A 236 -18.90 -42.03 -17.31
CA LEU A 236 -20.10 -41.35 -16.82
C LEU A 236 -20.62 -42.00 -15.52
N SER A 237 -21.65 -41.38 -14.91
CA SER A 237 -22.59 -41.89 -13.86
C SER A 237 -22.33 -41.32 -12.45
N SER A 238 -23.28 -40.87 -11.64
CA SER A 238 -24.76 -40.77 -11.68
C SER A 238 -25.24 -39.89 -10.50
N SER A 239 -26.39 -39.21 -10.68
CA SER A 239 -27.60 -39.10 -9.82
C SER A 239 -27.49 -39.08 -8.27
N ASP A 240 -28.44 -38.56 -7.49
CA ASP A 240 -29.46 -37.49 -7.50
C ASP A 240 -30.12 -37.60 -6.10
N GLN A 241 -30.74 -36.52 -5.60
CA GLN A 241 -31.76 -36.49 -4.50
C GLN A 241 -31.28 -36.77 -3.04
N ASP A 242 -31.81 -36.21 -1.95
CA ASP A 242 -33.14 -35.64 -1.69
C ASP A 242 -33.21 -34.76 -0.40
N ILE A 243 -34.40 -34.19 -0.20
CA ILE A 243 -34.84 -33.04 0.63
C ILE A 243 -35.14 -33.38 2.13
N SER A 244 -34.99 -32.40 3.06
CA SER A 244 -36.05 -31.86 3.96
C SER A 244 -35.72 -31.53 5.44
N PHE A 245 -36.07 -30.27 5.81
CA PHE A 245 -36.70 -29.72 7.03
C PHE A 245 -36.08 -29.73 8.44
N GLY A 246 -36.04 -28.51 9.03
CA GLY A 246 -36.07 -28.26 10.48
C GLY A 246 -35.65 -26.83 10.86
N GLY A 247 -36.60 -25.90 11.04
CA GLY A 247 -36.37 -24.63 11.77
C GLY A 247 -36.39 -24.87 13.30
N PRO A 248 -36.34 -23.83 14.16
CA PRO A 248 -36.24 -22.39 13.94
C PRO A 248 -35.04 -21.76 14.68
N SER A 249 -34.62 -20.54 14.31
CA SER A 249 -34.03 -19.55 15.23
C SER A 249 -33.74 -18.29 14.43
N THR A 250 -34.41 -17.19 14.77
CA THR A 250 -33.92 -15.84 14.54
C THR A 250 -32.55 -15.67 15.20
N PRO A 251 -31.56 -15.09 14.48
CA PRO A 251 -30.60 -14.23 15.12
C PRO A 251 -30.73 -12.83 14.53
N GLU A 252 -31.07 -11.89 15.38
CA GLU A 252 -30.60 -10.51 15.23
C GLU A 252 -29.10 -10.54 14.91
N LEU A 253 -28.70 -10.00 13.76
CA LEU A 253 -27.35 -9.45 13.61
C LEU A 253 -27.37 -8.39 12.53
N LEU A 254 -27.41 -7.14 13.01
CA LEU A 254 -27.00 -5.95 12.30
C LEU A 254 -25.71 -6.25 11.53
N SER A 255 -25.75 -6.10 10.21
CA SER A 255 -24.60 -6.12 9.32
C SER A 255 -23.77 -4.83 9.49
N SER A 256 -23.22 -4.58 10.68
CA SER A 256 -22.24 -3.49 10.87
C SER A 256 -20.84 -4.01 10.58
N SER A 257 -20.49 -4.12 9.31
CA SER A 257 -19.09 -4.21 8.91
C SER A 257 -18.49 -2.81 9.03
N ASP A 258 -17.99 -2.44 10.22
CA ASP A 258 -17.31 -1.16 10.43
C ASP A 258 -16.08 -1.08 9.48
N PRO A 259 -16.04 -0.13 8.52
CA PRO A 259 -14.91 0.04 7.60
C PRO A 259 -13.59 0.25 8.35
N ALA A 260 -13.64 0.87 9.54
CA ALA A 260 -12.49 1.02 10.40
C ALA A 260 -12.04 -0.31 11.03
N ALA A 261 -12.93 -1.24 11.31
CA ALA A 261 -12.54 -2.58 11.77
C ALA A 261 -11.93 -3.41 10.63
N LEU A 262 -12.51 -3.33 9.42
CA LEU A 262 -12.03 -4.07 8.26
C LEU A 262 -10.62 -3.63 7.80
N LEU A 263 -10.35 -2.32 7.82
CA LEU A 263 -9.03 -1.77 7.48
C LEU A 263 -7.97 -1.98 8.57
N ALA A 264 -8.36 -2.43 9.77
CA ALA A 264 -7.42 -2.70 10.88
C ALA A 264 -6.88 -4.13 10.85
N VAL A 265 -7.45 -5.01 10.01
CA VAL A 265 -7.02 -6.39 9.85
C VAL A 265 -5.71 -6.44 9.09
N GLU A 266 -4.74 -7.20 9.59
CA GLU A 266 -3.48 -7.46 8.91
C GLU A 266 -3.74 -8.15 7.56
N ILE A 267 -3.28 -7.52 6.48
CA ILE A 267 -3.46 -8.03 5.12
C ILE A 267 -2.37 -9.06 4.85
N ARG A 268 -2.78 -10.28 4.48
CA ARG A 268 -1.86 -11.40 4.21
C ARG A 268 -1.91 -11.88 2.77
N SER A 269 -2.81 -11.33 1.96
CA SER A 269 -3.05 -11.79 0.59
C SER A 269 -3.52 -10.66 -0.34
N VAL A 270 -3.25 -10.84 -1.64
CA VAL A 270 -3.67 -9.91 -2.70
C VAL A 270 -5.20 -9.74 -2.78
N PRO A 271 -6.05 -10.80 -2.64
CA PRO A 271 -7.49 -10.62 -2.61
C PRO A 271 -7.99 -9.82 -1.40
N GLN A 272 -7.35 -10.00 -0.23
CA GLN A 272 -7.64 -9.19 0.95
C GLN A 272 -7.22 -7.73 0.73
N LEU A 273 -6.08 -7.48 0.06
CA LEU A 273 -5.65 -6.14 -0.30
C LEU A 273 -6.69 -5.43 -1.16
N LEU A 274 -7.20 -6.08 -2.22
CA LEU A 274 -8.25 -5.49 -3.07
C LEU A 274 -9.51 -5.15 -2.29
N LYS A 275 -9.96 -6.07 -1.41
CA LYS A 275 -11.14 -5.82 -0.57
C LYS A 275 -10.91 -4.63 0.36
N SER A 276 -9.75 -4.57 1.03
CA SER A 276 -9.39 -3.45 1.91
C SER A 276 -9.20 -2.14 1.15
N ALA A 277 -8.60 -2.17 -0.04
CA ALA A 277 -8.45 -1.00 -0.89
C ALA A 277 -9.81 -0.43 -1.33
N SER A 278 -10.77 -1.29 -1.67
CA SER A 278 -12.10 -0.88 -2.17
C SER A 278 -12.95 -0.10 -1.15
N ILE A 279 -12.61 -0.18 0.14
CA ILE A 279 -13.33 0.51 1.22
C ILE A 279 -12.58 1.73 1.76
N LEU A 280 -11.43 2.12 1.17
CA LEU A 280 -10.64 3.27 1.63
C LEU A 280 -11.42 4.59 1.51
N ALA A 281 -12.10 4.79 0.38
CA ALA A 281 -12.94 5.96 0.15
C ALA A 281 -14.08 5.99 1.17
N GLU A 282 -14.79 4.89 1.39
CA GLU A 282 -15.87 4.80 2.37
C GLU A 282 -15.37 5.16 3.78
N PHE A 283 -14.20 4.65 4.17
CA PHE A 283 -13.56 4.98 5.43
C PHE A 283 -13.25 6.48 5.56
N ALA A 284 -12.71 7.11 4.51
CA ALA A 284 -12.43 8.55 4.51
C ALA A 284 -13.71 9.38 4.65
N HIS A 285 -14.77 9.03 3.90
CA HIS A 285 -16.07 9.68 4.01
C HIS A 285 -16.66 9.56 5.42
N HIS A 286 -16.62 8.37 6.01
CA HIS A 286 -17.11 8.15 7.38
C HIS A 286 -16.31 8.96 8.41
N CYS A 287 -14.98 9.04 8.23
CA CYS A 287 -14.10 9.82 9.10
C CYS A 287 -14.34 11.33 8.99
N ALA A 288 -14.57 11.83 7.78
CA ALA A 288 -14.89 13.23 7.50
C ALA A 288 -16.25 13.59 8.10
N GLN A 289 -17.29 12.78 7.84
CA GLN A 289 -18.63 12.96 8.39
C GLN A 289 -18.62 12.98 9.91
N THR A 290 -17.95 12.00 10.55
CA THR A 290 -17.86 11.94 12.02
C THR A 290 -17.22 13.19 12.60
N ARG A 291 -16.17 13.72 11.95
CA ARG A 291 -15.49 14.97 12.39
C ARG A 291 -16.37 16.20 12.18
N LEU A 292 -17.06 16.29 11.05
CA LEU A 292 -18.01 17.38 10.78
C LEU A 292 -19.17 17.37 11.79
N CYS A 293 -19.74 16.20 12.09
CA CYS A 293 -20.75 16.06 13.14
C CYS A 293 -20.21 16.50 14.50
N ARG A 294 -18.98 16.12 14.87
CA ARG A 294 -18.35 16.57 16.12
C ARG A 294 -18.15 18.08 16.15
N LEU A 295 -17.78 18.70 15.02
CA LEU A 295 -17.65 20.14 14.88
C LEU A 295 -19.00 20.84 15.13
N LEU A 296 -20.08 20.37 14.48
CA LEU A 296 -21.43 20.90 14.66
C LEU A 296 -21.93 20.72 16.10
N VAL A 297 -21.70 19.54 16.71
CA VAL A 297 -22.07 19.26 18.11
C VAL A 297 -21.28 20.13 19.09
N ALA A 298 -20.01 20.43 18.79
CA ALA A 298 -19.20 21.31 19.62
C ALA A 298 -19.80 22.72 19.71
N ARG A 299 -20.51 23.17 18.67
CA ARG A 299 -21.31 24.40 18.70
C ARG A 299 -22.67 24.21 19.40
N SER A 300 -23.34 23.08 19.18
CA SER A 300 -24.73 22.86 19.63
C SER A 300 -24.88 22.50 21.11
N LYS A 301 -23.82 22.10 21.83
CA LYS A 301 -23.87 21.84 23.28
C LYS A 301 -24.22 23.08 24.13
N CYS A 302 -24.56 24.21 23.51
CA CYS A 302 -25.37 25.27 24.11
C CYS A 302 -26.86 24.89 24.07
N GLY A 303 -27.34 24.27 25.14
CA GLY A 303 -28.77 23.98 25.29
C GLY A 303 -29.08 23.17 26.54
N LEU A 304 -28.53 23.58 27.70
CA LEU A 304 -29.01 23.34 29.05
C LEU A 304 -28.21 24.22 30.02
#